data_AF-A0AAE9ZHQ2-F1
#
_entry.id   AF-A0AAE9ZHQ2-F1
#
_cell.length_a   1.000
_cell.length_b   1.000
_cell.length_c   1.000
_cell.angle_alpha   90.00
_cell.angle_beta   90.00
_cell.angle_gamma   90.00
#
_symmetry.space_group_name_H-M   'P 1'
#
loop_
_entity.id
_entity.type
_entity.pdbx_description
1 polymer ?
#
loop_
_entity_poly.entity_id
_entity_poly.type
_entity_poly.pdbx_seq_one_letter_code
_entity_poly.pdbx_strand_id
1 'polypeptide(L)'
;MKKMLIAMSVLGLAVSPTLAGDLEEYCVGYTTESGGDPSGCSCLADAADDAMAEELMGVESEADMEMLSDASKEAIAACWPDA
;
A
#
# COMPACT_ATOMS: atom_id res chain seq x y z
N MET A 1 5.69 -17.85 -32.71
CA MET A 1 4.45 -17.05 -32.81
C MET A 1 4.52 -15.93 -31.78
N LYS A 2 4.06 -14.76 -32.20
CA LYS A 2 4.26 -13.45 -31.57
C LYS A 2 3.22 -13.25 -30.45
N LYS A 3 3.64 -12.53 -29.40
CA LYS A 3 2.81 -11.73 -28.46
C LYS A 3 2.15 -12.51 -27.31
N MET A 4 2.51 -12.16 -26.08
CA MET A 4 1.74 -11.18 -25.31
C MET A 4 2.66 -10.53 -24.28
N LEU A 5 2.92 -9.23 -24.47
CA LEU A 5 3.48 -8.37 -23.44
C LEU A 5 2.33 -8.06 -22.50
N ILE A 6 2.38 -8.56 -21.26
CA ILE A 6 1.54 -8.06 -20.18
C ILE A 6 2.10 -6.68 -19.86
N ALA A 7 1.52 -5.67 -20.49
CA ALA A 7 1.72 -4.29 -20.11
C ALA A 7 1.06 -4.13 -18.73
N MET A 8 1.87 -4.22 -17.67
CA MET A 8 1.55 -3.61 -16.39
C MET A 8 1.34 -2.12 -16.66
N SER A 9 0.08 -1.79 -16.91
CA SER A 9 -0.36 -0.41 -16.96
C SER A 9 -0.45 0.01 -15.52
N VAL A 10 0.69 0.44 -14.95
CA VAL A 10 0.68 1.31 -13.78
C VAL A 10 0.00 2.57 -14.29
N LEU A 11 -1.33 2.60 -14.14
CA LEU A 11 -2.11 3.81 -14.21
C LEU A 11 -1.48 4.71 -13.17
N GLY A 12 -0.66 5.65 -13.63
CA GLY A 12 -0.17 6.76 -12.83
C GLY A 12 -1.37 7.57 -12.40
N LEU A 13 -1.99 7.13 -11.30
CA LEU A 13 -2.88 7.94 -10.51
C LEU A 13 -1.97 8.95 -9.83
N ALA A 14 -2.28 10.22 -10.03
CA ALA A 14 -1.54 11.32 -9.46
C ALA A 14 -1.75 11.28 -7.94
N VAL A 15 -0.98 10.45 -7.25
CA VAL A 15 -0.89 10.47 -5.80
C VAL A 15 -0.44 11.87 -5.43
N SER A 16 -1.25 12.56 -4.64
CA SER A 16 -0.81 13.85 -4.11
C SER A 16 0.45 13.59 -3.29
N PRO A 17 1.60 14.25 -3.57
CA PRO A 17 2.86 13.96 -2.88
C PRO A 17 2.75 14.02 -1.35
N THR A 18 1.78 14.80 -0.86
CA THR A 18 1.45 14.93 0.55
C THR A 18 0.85 13.65 1.13
N LEU A 19 -0.13 13.03 0.45
CA LEU A 19 -0.82 11.83 0.94
C LEU A 19 0.09 10.60 0.94
N ALA A 20 0.98 10.47 -0.05
CA ALA A 20 1.97 9.40 -0.08
C ALA A 20 2.95 9.52 1.10
N GLY A 21 3.43 10.74 1.41
CA GLY A 21 4.30 10.98 2.56
C GLY A 21 3.62 10.70 3.90
N ASP A 22 2.37 11.16 4.07
CA ASP A 22 1.59 10.93 5.28
C ASP A 22 1.29 9.42 5.47
N LEU A 23 0.96 8.71 4.38
CA LEU A 23 0.75 7.27 4.39
C LEU A 23 2.02 6.49 4.73
N GLU A 24 3.17 6.89 4.17
CA GLU A 24 4.46 6.25 4.49
C GLU A 24 4.79 6.41 5.98
N GLU A 25 4.68 7.63 6.52
CA GLU A 25 4.94 7.90 7.94
C GLU A 25 3.98 7.11 8.83
N TYR A 26 2.69 7.10 8.50
CA TYR A 26 1.68 6.32 9.22
C TYR A 26 1.99 4.82 9.21
N CYS A 27 2.29 4.26 8.03
CA CYS A 27 2.63 2.85 7.86
C CYS A 27 3.87 2.48 8.68
N VAL A 28 4.92 3.30 8.63
CA VAL A 28 6.15 3.08 9.40
C VAL A 28 5.84 3.09 10.91
N GLY A 29 5.01 4.03 11.36
CA GLY A 29 4.55 4.09 12.75
C GLY A 29 3.81 2.82 13.17
N TYR A 30 2.74 2.47 12.46
CA TYR A 30 1.92 1.29 12.74
C TYR A 30 2.74 -0.01 12.73
N THR A 31 3.56 -0.22 11.71
CA THR A 31 4.38 -1.44 11.58
C THR A 31 5.44 -1.52 12.68
N THR A 32 6.08 -0.41 13.04
CA THR A 32 7.09 -0.38 14.12
C THR A 32 6.45 -0.65 15.49
N GLU A 33 5.29 -0.04 15.79
CA GLU A 33 4.57 -0.26 17.04
C GLU A 33 4.05 -1.69 17.18
N SER A 34 3.59 -2.27 16.07
CA SER A 34 3.12 -3.65 16.00
C SER A 34 4.26 -4.69 15.97
N GLY A 35 5.51 -4.25 15.84
CA GLY A 35 6.69 -5.14 15.77
C GLY A 35 6.88 -5.84 14.42
N GLY A 36 6.30 -5.30 13.35
CA GLY A 36 6.43 -5.75 11.96
C GLY A 36 7.62 -5.16 11.22
N ASP A 37 7.67 -5.39 9.91
CA ASP A 37 8.72 -4.89 9.00
C ASP A 37 8.27 -3.63 8.26
N PRO A 38 8.87 -2.44 8.53
CA PRO A 38 8.51 -1.20 7.84
C PRO A 38 9.07 -1.11 6.41
N SER A 39 9.88 -2.08 5.95
CA SER A 39 10.59 -1.99 4.66
C SER A 39 9.68 -1.86 3.43
N GLY A 40 8.44 -2.35 3.52
CA GLY A 40 7.44 -2.24 2.45
C GLY A 40 6.61 -0.94 2.48
N CYS A 41 6.73 -0.09 3.50
CA CYS A 41 5.89 1.11 3.63
C CYS A 41 6.11 2.14 2.52
N SER A 42 7.36 2.34 2.09
CA SER A 42 7.66 3.21 0.94
C SER A 42 7.05 2.66 -0.36
N CYS A 43 7.09 1.34 -0.57
CA CYS A 43 6.42 0.71 -1.71
C CYS A 43 4.90 0.93 -1.67
N LEU A 44 4.29 0.78 -0.48
CA LEU A 44 2.85 0.93 -0.31
C LEU A 44 2.41 2.37 -0.59
N ALA A 45 3.18 3.34 -0.10
CA ALA A 45 2.96 4.76 -0.36
C ALA A 45 3.04 5.14 -1.85
N ASP A 46 3.98 4.54 -2.58
CA ASP A 46 4.12 4.75 -4.03
C ASP A 46 3.00 4.07 -4.84
N ALA A 47 2.44 2.97 -4.32
CA ALA A 47 1.40 2.19 -5.00
C ALA A 47 -0.02 2.70 -4.73
N ALA A 48 -0.25 3.35 -3.59
CA ALA A 48 -1.56 3.76 -3.13
C ALA A 48 -2.07 5.00 -3.84
N ASP A 49 -3.27 4.94 -4.42
CA ASP A 49 -4.01 6.13 -4.81
C ASP A 49 -4.64 6.84 -3.61
N ASP A 50 -5.24 8.01 -3.81
CA ASP A 50 -5.81 8.82 -2.72
C ASP A 50 -6.88 8.03 -1.91
N ALA A 51 -7.68 7.20 -2.58
CA ALA A 51 -8.73 6.41 -1.90
C ALA A 51 -8.14 5.27 -1.07
N MET A 52 -7.12 4.59 -1.61
CA MET A 52 -6.36 3.57 -0.89
C MET A 52 -5.61 4.18 0.30
N ALA A 53 -5.00 5.36 0.13
CA ALA A 53 -4.30 6.03 1.22
C ALA A 53 -5.24 6.41 2.36
N GLU A 54 -6.42 6.96 2.05
CA GLU A 54 -7.45 7.24 3.06
C GLU A 54 -7.92 5.98 3.78
N GLU A 55 -8.11 4.87 3.05
CA GLU A 55 -8.50 3.58 3.62
C GLU A 55 -7.42 3.03 4.56
N LEU A 56 -6.16 3.02 4.10
CA LEU A 56 -5.02 2.48 4.85
C LEU A 56 -4.68 3.30 6.09
N MET A 57 -4.81 4.64 6.03
CA MET A 57 -4.62 5.50 7.20
C MET A 57 -5.73 5.35 8.25
N GLY A 58 -6.82 4.65 7.93
CA GLY A 58 -7.89 4.30 8.87
C GLY A 58 -7.64 3.02 9.69
N VAL A 59 -6.52 2.33 9.50
CA VAL A 59 -6.22 1.02 10.12
C VAL A 59 -5.66 1.19 11.54
N GLU A 60 -6.53 1.18 12.55
CA GLU A 60 -6.08 1.32 13.95
C GLU A 60 -5.69 -0.02 14.59
N SER A 61 -6.06 -1.15 13.98
CA SER A 61 -5.85 -2.50 14.52
C SER A 61 -5.72 -3.57 13.44
N GLU A 62 -5.25 -4.77 13.81
CA GLU A 62 -5.22 -5.93 12.89
C GLU A 62 -6.61 -6.30 12.35
N ALA A 63 -7.67 -6.08 13.14
CA ALA A 63 -9.04 -6.35 12.71
C ALA A 63 -9.48 -5.45 11.55
N ASP A 64 -8.94 -4.22 11.49
CA ASP A 64 -9.22 -3.27 10.40
C ASP A 64 -8.55 -3.72 9.11
N MET A 65 -7.41 -4.43 9.19
CA MET A 65 -6.74 -5.02 8.01
C MET A 65 -7.63 -6.04 7.29
N GLU A 66 -8.45 -6.79 8.02
CA GLU A 66 -9.41 -7.73 7.42
C GLU A 66 -10.55 -7.02 6.69
N MET A 67 -10.87 -5.78 7.08
CA MET A 67 -11.93 -4.97 6.47
C MET A 67 -11.47 -4.17 5.25
N LEU A 68 -10.16 -4.10 5.00
CA LEU A 68 -9.61 -3.45 3.82
C LEU A 68 -10.17 -4.03 2.52
N SER A 69 -10.27 -3.18 1.51
CA SER A 69 -10.59 -3.55 0.14
C SER A 69 -9.56 -4.56 -0.41
N ASP A 70 -10.00 -5.36 -1.37
CA ASP A 70 -9.12 -6.33 -2.04
C ASP A 70 -7.93 -5.63 -2.70
N ALA A 71 -8.13 -4.43 -3.26
CA ALA A 71 -7.07 -3.64 -3.87
C ALA A 71 -5.99 -3.23 -2.85
N SER A 72 -6.38 -2.78 -1.65
CA SER A 72 -5.46 -2.42 -0.58
C SER A 72 -4.70 -3.64 -0.05
N LYS A 73 -5.38 -4.78 0.11
CA LYS A 73 -4.74 -6.06 0.49
C LYS A 73 -3.75 -6.55 -0.56
N GLU A 74 -4.08 -6.44 -1.85
CA GLU A 74 -3.19 -6.80 -2.95
C GLU A 74 -1.96 -5.89 -2.98
N ALA A 75 -2.11 -4.58 -2.75
CA ALA A 75 -1.00 -3.64 -2.68
C ALA A 75 -0.06 -3.96 -1.50
N ILE A 76 -0.62 -4.27 -0.32
CA ILE A 76 0.17 -4.75 0.83
C ILE A 76 0.93 -6.03 0.45
N ALA A 77 0.25 -7.06 -0.07
CA ALA A 77 0.91 -8.31 -0.45
C ALA A 77 2.02 -8.12 -1.50
N ALA A 78 1.87 -7.15 -2.41
CA ALA A 78 2.90 -6.82 -3.40
C ALA A 78 4.14 -6.15 -2.78
N CYS A 79 3.96 -5.38 -1.70
CA CYS A 79 5.04 -4.68 -1.00
C CYS A 79 5.75 -5.52 0.07
N TRP A 80 5.12 -6.60 0.53
CA TRP A 80 5.73 -7.62 1.39
C TRP A 80 5.54 -9.04 0.83
N PRO A 81 6.24 -9.41 -0.26
CA PRO A 81 6.03 -10.70 -0.94
C PRO A 81 6.46 -11.93 -0.12
N ASP A 82 7.27 -11.72 0.93
CA ASP A 82 7.82 -12.77 1.79
C ASP A 82 7.18 -12.82 3.19
N ALA A 83 6.13 -12.04 3.45
CA ALA A 83 5.44 -11.96 4.75
C ALA A 83 4.44 -13.11 4.99
#